data_AF-A0A7W6X2S8-F1
#
_entry.id   AF-A0A7W6X2S8-F1
#
_cell.length_a   1.000
_cell.length_b   1.000
_cell.length_c   1.000
_cell.angle_alpha   90.00
_cell.angle_beta   90.00
_cell.angle_gamma   90.00
#
_symmetry.space_group_name_H-M   'P 1'
#
loop_
_entity.id
_entity.type
_entity.pdbx_description
1 polymer ?
#
loop_
_entity_poly.entity_id
_entity_poly.type
_entity_poly.pdbx_seq_one_letter_code
_entity_poly.pdbx_strand_id
1 'polypeptide(L)'
;MIEDVFFRRYPQQIYWGDRPTAEIHQLFVQVAHIIFGDLVEPLQLNDDFFKRAHDALVRETGRGRLYDAPSWDAACGEFLTEVYDLWKDRHGTADTFLKRRLSLVELLFRLAEERARELSRAAPDAITKVARAVDELNSRFRQARIGMHYHNGILQFARDELTETRIAEPCWALLRDAKWANVDRELKEAIEHADGQRQDAVFHAAKALESTIKIISDDKGWSTGRERGAANYIDNLVSHQNGRFLVPWEGDTLKAYFIHVRNPHGHGAGSQPPPALTSHQTDWAIETAMAWIKNLIRRT
;
A
#
# COMPACT_ATOMS: atom_id res chain seq x y z
N MET A 1 -6.53 10.77 -1.06
CA MET A 1 -5.13 11.21 -1.25
C MET A 1 -4.36 10.55 -0.13
N ILE A 2 -3.51 9.58 -0.44
CA ILE A 2 -2.88 8.64 0.51
C ILE A 2 -1.80 9.36 1.33
N GLU A 3 -2.22 10.34 2.12
CA GLU A 3 -1.39 11.06 3.08
C GLU A 3 -1.89 10.81 4.52
N ASP A 4 -3.17 10.49 4.66
CA ASP A 4 -3.79 10.08 5.92
C ASP A 4 -3.10 8.83 6.51
N VAL A 5 -3.09 8.71 7.83
CA VAL A 5 -2.57 7.54 8.56
C VAL A 5 -3.59 6.40 8.60
N PHE A 6 -3.13 5.16 8.85
CA PHE A 6 -3.97 3.98 9.01
C PHE A 6 -5.24 4.21 9.85
N PHE A 7 -5.13 4.93 10.97
CA PHE A 7 -6.25 5.26 11.86
C PHE A 7 -7.40 6.00 11.16
N ARG A 8 -7.07 6.90 10.22
CA ARG A 8 -8.05 7.73 9.50
C ARG A 8 -8.65 7.00 8.30
N ARG A 9 -7.86 6.15 7.63
CA ARG A 9 -8.33 5.35 6.49
C ARG A 9 -9.30 4.25 6.90
N TYR A 10 -9.16 3.69 8.12
CA TYR A 10 -9.99 2.58 8.59
C TYR A 10 -10.77 2.90 9.87
N PRO A 11 -11.67 3.91 9.87
CA PRO A 11 -12.33 4.38 11.08
C PRO A 11 -13.34 3.36 11.63
N GLN A 12 -14.06 2.65 10.75
CA GLN A 12 -15.18 1.77 11.14
C GLN A 12 -14.79 0.30 11.34
N GLN A 13 -13.59 -0.09 10.94
CA GLN A 13 -13.21 -1.49 10.88
C GLN A 13 -12.62 -1.93 12.21
N ILE A 14 -13.32 -2.79 12.94
CA ILE A 14 -12.94 -3.24 14.29
C ILE A 14 -12.14 -4.53 14.15
N TYR A 15 -10.86 -4.49 14.52
CA TYR A 15 -9.93 -5.60 14.27
C TYR A 15 -9.76 -6.57 15.42
N TRP A 16 -10.04 -6.10 16.63
CA TRP A 16 -9.64 -6.81 17.84
C TRP A 16 -10.78 -6.75 18.85
N GLY A 17 -10.99 -7.86 19.55
CA GLY A 17 -11.94 -7.92 20.66
C GLY A 17 -11.58 -6.91 21.76
N ASP A 18 -12.27 -7.01 22.90
CA ASP A 18 -12.15 -6.01 23.97
C ASP A 18 -10.73 -5.79 24.52
N ARG A 19 -9.79 -6.72 24.24
CA ARG A 19 -8.39 -6.64 24.65
C ARG A 19 -7.42 -7.15 23.57
N PRO A 20 -6.28 -6.48 23.35
CA PRO A 20 -5.19 -7.00 22.52
C PRO A 20 -4.62 -8.29 23.10
N THR A 21 -4.24 -9.24 22.24
CA THR A 21 -3.59 -10.48 22.67
C THR A 21 -2.10 -10.27 22.96
N ALA A 22 -1.47 -11.26 23.61
CA ALA A 22 -0.03 -11.24 23.87
C ALA A 22 0.77 -11.25 22.57
N GLU A 23 0.31 -11.95 21.54
CA GLU A 23 0.93 -12.02 20.22
C GLU A 23 0.92 -10.65 19.53
N ILE A 24 -0.19 -9.90 19.65
CA ILE A 24 -0.28 -8.53 19.10
C ILE A 24 0.68 -7.59 19.84
N HIS A 25 0.80 -7.73 21.16
CA HIS A 25 1.77 -6.94 21.91
C HIS A 25 3.21 -7.28 21.50
N GLN A 26 3.54 -8.57 21.39
CA GLN A 26 4.85 -9.04 20.93
C GLN A 26 5.19 -8.52 19.52
N LEU A 27 4.21 -8.45 18.63
CA LEU A 27 4.38 -7.83 17.31
C LEU A 27 4.91 -6.40 17.42
N PHE A 28 4.31 -5.53 18.25
CA PHE A 28 4.80 -4.15 18.37
C PHE A 28 6.18 -4.06 19.02
N VAL A 29 6.51 -4.96 19.94
CA VAL A 29 7.87 -5.07 20.50
C VAL A 29 8.87 -5.50 19.41
N GLN A 30 8.51 -6.46 18.56
CA GLN A 30 9.34 -6.86 17.42
C GLN A 30 9.51 -5.71 16.42
N VAL A 31 8.44 -4.96 16.14
CA VAL A 31 8.54 -3.77 15.27
C VAL A 31 9.45 -2.70 15.87
N ALA A 32 9.41 -2.50 17.19
CA ALA A 32 10.36 -1.63 17.87
C ALA A 32 11.81 -2.11 17.67
N HIS A 33 12.09 -3.42 17.78
CA HIS A 33 13.42 -3.94 17.47
C HIS A 33 13.85 -3.68 16.01
N ILE A 34 12.95 -3.83 15.03
CA ILE A 34 13.27 -3.53 13.63
C ILE A 34 13.62 -2.04 13.47
N ILE A 35 12.81 -1.12 14.01
CA ILE A 35 13.06 0.31 13.86
C ILE A 35 14.31 0.75 14.63
N PHE A 36 14.34 0.49 15.93
CA PHE A 36 15.35 1.05 16.84
C PHE A 36 16.66 0.25 16.83
N GLY A 37 16.61 -1.05 16.55
CA GLY A 37 17.78 -1.92 16.45
C GLY A 37 18.39 -1.95 15.05
N ASP A 38 17.57 -2.15 14.02
CA ASP A 38 18.08 -2.46 12.67
C ASP A 38 18.16 -1.24 11.75
N LEU A 39 17.34 -0.20 11.97
CA LEU A 39 17.24 0.95 11.05
C LEU A 39 17.90 2.24 11.57
N VAL A 40 18.01 2.45 12.89
CA VAL A 40 18.57 3.70 13.46
C VAL A 40 19.98 3.98 12.95
N GLU A 41 20.92 3.04 13.12
CA GLU A 41 22.31 3.25 12.72
C GLU A 41 22.46 3.33 11.18
N PRO A 42 21.93 2.38 10.37
CA PRO A 42 22.15 2.42 8.92
C PRO A 42 21.52 3.63 8.22
N LEU A 43 20.43 4.18 8.77
CA LEU A 43 19.73 5.32 8.19
C LEU A 43 20.02 6.65 8.90
N GLN A 44 20.88 6.61 9.93
CA GLN A 44 21.21 7.77 10.76
C GLN A 44 19.94 8.45 11.29
N LEU A 45 18.99 7.65 11.81
CA LEU A 45 17.73 8.16 12.35
C LEU A 45 18.01 8.91 13.65
N ASN A 46 17.73 10.21 13.65
CA ASN A 46 17.94 11.09 14.80
C ASN A 46 16.61 11.46 15.47
N ASP A 47 16.67 12.24 16.55
CA ASP A 47 15.47 12.64 17.29
C ASP A 47 14.45 13.43 16.44
N ASP A 48 14.91 14.19 15.43
CA ASP A 48 14.03 14.90 14.49
C ASP A 48 13.21 13.95 13.60
N PHE A 49 13.80 12.83 13.18
CA PHE A 49 13.07 11.78 12.47
C PHE A 49 11.88 11.26 13.30
N PHE A 50 12.11 10.94 14.58
CA PHE A 50 11.04 10.45 15.46
C PHE A 50 10.03 11.55 15.77
N LYS A 51 10.49 12.80 15.92
CA LYS A 51 9.62 13.96 16.07
C LYS A 51 8.67 14.13 14.88
N ARG A 52 9.15 13.96 13.65
CA ARG A 52 8.31 14.04 12.44
C ARG A 52 7.20 12.97 12.46
N ALA A 53 7.53 11.72 12.80
CA ALA A 53 6.54 10.65 12.92
C ALA A 53 5.51 10.92 14.03
N HIS A 54 5.99 11.36 15.19
CA HIS A 54 5.17 11.76 16.33
C HIS A 54 4.19 12.88 15.93
N ASP A 55 4.71 14.00 15.41
CA ASP A 55 3.93 15.20 15.09
C ASP A 55 2.88 14.93 14.01
N ALA A 56 3.20 14.08 13.03
CA ALA A 56 2.23 13.64 12.03
C ALA A 56 1.07 12.87 12.70
N LEU A 57 1.36 11.89 13.56
CA LEU A 57 0.32 11.08 14.18
C LEU A 57 -0.57 11.88 15.13
N VAL A 58 0.01 12.73 15.98
CA VAL A 58 -0.76 13.50 16.96
C VAL A 58 -1.61 14.58 16.30
N ARG A 59 -1.13 15.15 15.18
CA ARG A 59 -1.90 16.06 14.34
C ARG A 59 -3.13 15.36 13.76
N GLU A 60 -2.94 14.20 13.13
CA GLU A 60 -4.03 13.45 12.50
C GLU A 60 -5.05 12.89 13.50
N THR A 61 -4.60 12.58 14.72
CA THR A 61 -5.47 12.01 15.77
C THR A 61 -6.01 13.06 16.74
N GLY A 62 -5.63 14.33 16.58
CA GLY A 62 -6.07 15.44 17.45
C GLY A 62 -5.64 15.26 18.91
N ARG A 63 -4.38 14.88 19.15
CA ARG A 63 -3.86 14.57 20.49
C ARG A 63 -2.67 15.44 20.88
N GLY A 64 -2.38 15.43 22.19
CA GLY A 64 -1.09 15.87 22.73
C GLY A 64 0.00 14.83 22.44
N ARG A 65 0.99 14.72 23.33
CA ARG A 65 2.13 13.83 23.14
C ARG A 65 1.71 12.34 23.11
N LEU A 66 2.39 11.53 22.28
CA LEU A 66 2.16 10.07 22.25
C LEU A 66 2.53 9.41 23.58
N TYR A 67 3.66 9.81 24.16
CA TYR A 67 4.14 9.31 25.45
C TYR A 67 5.02 10.37 26.14
N ASP A 68 4.98 10.43 27.47
CA ASP A 68 5.80 11.34 28.27
C ASP A 68 7.20 10.75 28.48
N ALA A 69 8.14 11.16 27.63
CA ALA A 69 9.53 10.71 27.64
C ALA A 69 10.51 11.90 27.49
N PRO A 70 11.82 11.78 27.78
CA PRO A 70 12.75 12.90 27.63
C PRO A 70 13.07 13.27 26.16
N SER A 71 12.87 12.35 25.22
CA SER A 71 13.18 12.51 23.78
C SER A 71 12.07 11.93 22.90
N TRP A 72 12.11 12.17 21.59
CA TRP A 72 11.09 11.71 20.64
C TRP A 72 11.28 10.25 20.24
N ASP A 73 12.52 9.77 20.14
CA ASP A 73 12.82 8.35 19.97
C ASP A 73 12.24 7.51 21.12
N ALA A 74 12.48 7.93 22.36
CA ALA A 74 11.92 7.31 23.55
C ALA A 74 10.38 7.42 23.58
N ALA A 75 9.81 8.57 23.19
CA ALA A 75 8.36 8.73 23.13
C ALA A 75 7.71 7.77 22.12
N CYS A 76 8.29 7.61 20.93
CA CYS A 76 7.80 6.67 19.94
C CYS A 76 8.02 5.21 20.37
N GLY A 77 9.17 4.88 20.94
CA GLY A 77 9.49 3.54 21.43
C GLY A 77 8.54 3.07 22.52
N GLU A 78 8.41 3.87 23.58
CA GLU A 78 7.49 3.59 24.69
C GLU A 78 6.04 3.53 24.23
N PHE A 79 5.63 4.41 23.31
CA PHE A 79 4.29 4.34 22.74
C PHE A 79 4.07 3.03 21.98
N LEU A 80 5.01 2.57 21.15
CA LEU A 80 4.88 1.28 20.45
C LEU A 80 4.79 0.11 21.44
N THR A 81 5.63 0.10 22.47
CA THR A 81 5.78 -1.04 23.39
C THR A 81 4.89 -0.98 24.63
N GLU A 82 4.10 0.07 24.82
CA GLU A 82 3.18 0.12 25.97
C GLU A 82 2.11 -0.98 25.88
N VAL A 83 1.86 -1.64 27.01
CA VAL A 83 0.82 -2.65 27.18
C VAL A 83 -0.55 -1.96 27.32
N TYR A 84 -1.56 -2.49 26.62
CA TYR A 84 -2.92 -1.98 26.74
C TYR A 84 -3.47 -2.19 28.14
N ASP A 85 -4.11 -1.14 28.64
CA ASP A 85 -4.80 -1.11 29.93
C ASP A 85 -6.12 -0.35 29.74
N LEU A 86 -7.23 -1.01 30.04
CA LEU A 86 -8.58 -0.46 29.90
C LEU A 86 -8.83 0.71 30.87
N TRP A 87 -8.11 0.76 31.99
CA TRP A 87 -8.30 1.76 33.03
C TRP A 87 -7.47 3.04 32.80
N LYS A 88 -6.62 3.05 31.78
CA LYS A 88 -5.90 4.23 31.35
C LYS A 88 -6.73 4.99 30.31
N ASP A 89 -7.35 6.10 30.72
CA ASP A 89 -8.18 6.95 29.85
C ASP A 89 -7.50 7.31 28.51
N ARG A 90 -6.17 7.50 28.53
CA ARG A 90 -5.41 7.82 27.32
C ARG A 90 -5.46 6.73 26.26
N HIS A 91 -5.69 5.47 26.63
CA HIS A 91 -5.76 4.36 25.67
C HIS A 91 -7.06 4.36 24.87
N GLY A 92 -8.18 4.76 25.49
CA GLY A 92 -9.49 4.58 24.89
C GLY A 92 -9.80 3.09 24.69
N THR A 93 -10.42 2.74 23.56
CA THR A 93 -10.71 1.33 23.24
C THR A 93 -9.46 0.60 22.74
N ALA A 94 -9.47 -0.73 22.82
CA ALA A 94 -8.41 -1.58 22.26
C ALA A 94 -8.21 -1.32 20.76
N ASP A 95 -9.30 -1.17 20.01
CA ASP A 95 -9.26 -0.83 18.58
C ASP A 95 -8.52 0.50 18.32
N THR A 96 -8.91 1.55 19.04
CA THR A 96 -8.30 2.87 18.94
C THR A 96 -6.81 2.83 19.31
N PHE A 97 -6.47 2.10 20.37
CA PHE A 97 -5.12 1.93 20.86
C PHE A 97 -4.20 1.26 19.83
N LEU A 98 -4.70 0.20 19.17
CA LEU A 98 -3.95 -0.57 18.19
C LEU A 98 -3.84 0.15 16.84
N LYS A 99 -4.93 0.76 16.34
CA LYS A 99 -4.90 1.55 15.10
C LYS A 99 -3.89 2.70 15.16
N ARG A 100 -3.74 3.34 16.32
CA ARG A 100 -2.73 4.40 16.49
C ARG A 100 -1.31 3.86 16.44
N ARG A 101 -1.05 2.67 16.98
CA ARG A 101 0.27 2.04 16.88
C ARG A 101 0.57 1.61 15.46
N LEU A 102 -0.37 1.00 14.76
CA LEU A 102 -0.21 0.70 13.34
C LEU A 102 0.05 1.98 12.53
N SER A 103 -0.64 3.07 12.86
CA SER A 103 -0.39 4.38 12.24
C SER A 103 1.03 4.88 12.49
N LEU A 104 1.56 4.72 13.70
CA LEU A 104 2.95 5.06 14.00
C LEU A 104 3.92 4.15 13.22
N VAL A 105 3.67 2.83 13.18
CA VAL A 105 4.47 1.88 12.40
C VAL A 105 4.52 2.30 10.93
N GLU A 106 3.37 2.60 10.34
CA GLU A 106 3.29 3.10 8.96
C GLU A 106 4.16 4.34 8.74
N LEU A 107 4.03 5.34 9.61
CA LEU A 107 4.77 6.60 9.50
C LEU A 107 6.28 6.38 9.63
N LEU A 108 6.71 5.56 10.61
CA LEU A 108 8.13 5.26 10.83
C LEU A 108 8.73 4.57 9.60
N PHE A 109 8.06 3.57 9.04
CA PHE A 109 8.56 2.89 7.84
C PHE A 109 8.52 3.81 6.60
N ARG A 110 7.45 4.60 6.41
CA ARG A 110 7.36 5.56 5.29
C ARG A 110 8.51 6.57 5.33
N LEU A 111 8.76 7.15 6.50
CA LEU A 111 9.86 8.09 6.69
C LEU A 111 11.22 7.40 6.55
N ALA A 112 11.36 6.14 6.97
CA ALA A 112 12.60 5.38 6.79
C ALA A 112 12.89 5.12 5.30
N GLU A 113 11.86 4.80 4.49
CA GLU A 113 11.98 4.69 3.04
C GLU A 113 12.40 6.02 2.39
N GLU A 114 11.82 7.15 2.83
CA GLU A 114 12.24 8.50 2.38
C GLU A 114 13.71 8.75 2.71
N ARG A 115 14.10 8.48 3.97
CA ARG A 115 15.47 8.67 4.44
C ARG A 115 16.47 7.81 3.68
N ALA A 116 16.13 6.55 3.40
CA ALA A 116 16.98 5.68 2.60
C ALA A 116 17.17 6.19 1.16
N ARG A 117 16.13 6.78 0.55
CA ARG A 117 16.25 7.43 -0.77
C ARG A 117 17.17 8.64 -0.73
N GLU A 118 17.05 9.49 0.30
CA GLU A 118 17.95 10.63 0.51
C GLU A 118 19.42 10.19 0.65
N LEU A 119 19.65 9.12 1.41
CA LEU A 119 20.97 8.57 1.67
C LEU A 119 21.54 7.75 0.51
N SER A 120 20.71 7.31 -0.44
CA SER A 120 21.07 6.31 -1.46
C SER A 120 22.36 6.57 -2.23
N ARG A 121 22.74 7.85 -2.41
CA ARG A 121 24.02 8.22 -3.06
C ARG A 121 25.24 8.01 -2.15
N ALA A 122 25.10 8.25 -0.85
CA ALA A 122 26.18 8.18 0.14
C ALA A 122 26.25 6.82 0.85
N ALA A 123 25.11 6.15 1.00
CA ALA A 123 24.95 4.83 1.60
C ALA A 123 23.98 4.00 0.72
N PRO A 124 24.47 3.37 -0.37
CA PRO A 124 23.63 2.60 -1.29
C PRO A 124 22.92 1.41 -0.63
N ASP A 125 23.48 0.88 0.46
CA ASP A 125 22.92 -0.22 1.23
C ASP A 125 21.69 0.20 2.06
N ALA A 126 21.48 1.49 2.31
CA ALA A 126 20.32 2.01 3.04
C ALA A 126 18.98 1.52 2.45
N ILE A 127 18.85 1.51 1.12
CA ILE A 127 17.65 1.01 0.43
C ILE A 127 17.44 -0.49 0.70
N THR A 128 18.53 -1.27 0.67
CA THR A 128 18.46 -2.72 0.91
C THR A 128 18.15 -3.03 2.37
N LYS A 129 18.66 -2.22 3.31
CA LYS A 129 18.35 -2.33 4.75
C LYS A 129 16.86 -2.09 5.02
N VAL A 130 16.29 -1.02 4.47
CA VAL A 130 14.85 -0.76 4.59
C VAL A 130 14.03 -1.84 3.92
N ALA A 131 14.41 -2.31 2.73
CA ALA A 131 13.70 -3.40 2.05
C ALA A 131 13.65 -4.67 2.92
N ARG A 132 14.75 -5.06 3.56
CA ARG A 132 14.78 -6.20 4.49
C ARG A 132 13.92 -5.98 5.73
N ALA A 133 13.94 -4.77 6.30
CA ALA A 133 13.09 -4.43 7.44
C ALA A 133 11.60 -4.49 7.08
N VAL A 134 11.21 -4.09 5.86
CA VAL A 134 9.85 -4.23 5.34
C VAL A 134 9.47 -5.70 5.18
N ASP A 135 10.36 -6.52 4.62
CA ASP A 135 10.13 -7.96 4.47
C ASP A 135 9.94 -8.64 5.84
N GLU A 136 10.74 -8.23 6.84
CA GLU A 136 10.60 -8.70 8.21
C GLU A 136 9.28 -8.24 8.84
N LEU A 137 8.91 -6.95 8.73
CA LEU A 137 7.63 -6.42 9.22
C LEU A 137 6.45 -7.25 8.70
N ASN A 138 6.41 -7.50 7.39
CA ASN A 138 5.36 -8.29 6.76
C ASN A 138 5.36 -9.75 7.22
N SER A 139 6.54 -10.33 7.46
CA SER A 139 6.67 -11.63 8.10
C SER A 139 6.09 -11.64 9.52
N ARG A 140 6.31 -10.59 10.31
CA ARG A 140 5.74 -10.46 11.67
C ARG A 140 4.22 -10.32 11.64
N PHE A 141 3.66 -9.56 10.70
CA PHE A 141 2.21 -9.47 10.51
C PHE A 141 1.56 -10.81 10.17
N ARG A 142 2.20 -11.62 9.31
CA ARG A 142 1.75 -12.99 9.01
C ARG A 142 1.81 -13.89 10.23
N GLN A 143 2.92 -13.88 10.97
CA GLN A 143 3.09 -14.67 12.19
C GLN A 143 2.03 -14.32 13.26
N ALA A 144 1.73 -13.04 13.41
CA ALA A 144 0.71 -12.54 14.34
C ALA A 144 -0.74 -12.71 13.83
N ARG A 145 -0.94 -13.16 12.58
CA ARG A 145 -2.25 -13.41 11.96
C ARG A 145 -3.19 -12.20 11.99
N ILE A 146 -2.64 -10.99 11.84
CA ILE A 146 -3.45 -9.75 11.90
C ILE A 146 -4.00 -9.30 10.53
N GLY A 147 -3.67 -10.01 9.45
CA GLY A 147 -4.16 -9.71 8.10
C GLY A 147 -3.69 -8.36 7.55
N MET A 148 -2.48 -7.93 7.89
CA MET A 148 -1.86 -6.67 7.44
C MET A 148 -0.74 -6.91 6.43
N HIS A 149 -0.56 -5.95 5.54
CA HIS A 149 0.61 -5.83 4.70
C HIS A 149 1.08 -4.37 4.62
N TYR A 150 2.39 -4.17 4.71
CA TYR A 150 3.06 -2.91 4.43
C TYR A 150 3.65 -2.92 3.02
N HIS A 151 3.28 -1.95 2.20
CA HIS A 151 3.83 -1.76 0.88
C HIS A 151 3.93 -0.27 0.52
N ASN A 152 5.09 0.16 0.02
CA ASN A 152 5.35 1.48 -0.56
C ASN A 152 4.81 2.64 0.30
N GLY A 153 5.09 2.66 1.60
CA GLY A 153 4.66 3.74 2.47
C GLY A 153 3.29 3.58 3.15
N ILE A 154 2.54 2.51 2.89
CA ILE A 154 1.19 2.33 3.46
C ILE A 154 0.98 0.92 4.05
N LEU A 155 0.23 0.85 5.15
CA LEU A 155 -0.40 -0.36 5.68
C LEU A 155 -1.82 -0.51 5.13
N GLN A 156 -2.12 -1.66 4.54
CA GLN A 156 -3.45 -2.07 4.08
C GLN A 156 -3.76 -3.51 4.49
N PHE A 157 -5.01 -3.95 4.33
CA PHE A 157 -5.36 -5.34 4.59
C PHE A 157 -4.76 -6.27 3.54
N ALA A 158 -4.17 -7.35 4.04
CA ALA A 158 -3.80 -8.49 3.22
C ALA A 158 -5.05 -9.30 2.88
N ARG A 159 -5.11 -9.83 1.66
CA ARG A 159 -6.23 -10.66 1.21
C ARG A 159 -6.10 -12.10 1.70
N ASP A 160 -5.13 -12.82 1.12
CA ASP A 160 -4.72 -14.15 1.52
C ASP A 160 -3.23 -14.34 1.23
N GLU A 161 -2.58 -15.25 1.96
CA GLU A 161 -1.13 -15.43 1.90
C GLU A 161 -0.63 -15.81 0.48
N LEU A 162 -1.39 -16.60 -0.28
CA LEU A 162 -0.97 -17.02 -1.61
C LEU A 162 -1.05 -15.87 -2.60
N THR A 163 -2.13 -15.09 -2.55
CA THR A 163 -2.29 -13.88 -3.36
C THR A 163 -1.24 -12.84 -3.02
N GLU A 164 -0.98 -12.60 -1.73
CA GLU A 164 0.08 -11.67 -1.31
C GLU A 164 1.44 -12.08 -1.88
N THR A 165 1.85 -13.32 -1.64
CA THR A 165 3.19 -13.80 -2.01
C THR A 165 3.40 -13.97 -3.52
N ARG A 166 2.34 -14.31 -4.28
CA ARG A 166 2.46 -14.61 -5.73
C ARG A 166 2.08 -13.43 -6.62
N ILE A 167 1.24 -12.52 -6.14
CA ILE A 167 0.68 -11.42 -6.94
C ILE A 167 1.06 -10.08 -6.36
N ALA A 168 0.67 -9.79 -5.12
CA ALA A 168 0.77 -8.43 -4.57
C ALA A 168 2.22 -8.02 -4.29
N GLU A 169 2.97 -8.78 -3.50
CA GLU A 169 4.37 -8.46 -3.14
C GLU A 169 5.26 -8.26 -4.39
N PRO A 170 5.23 -9.16 -5.40
CA PRO A 170 5.99 -8.94 -6.62
C PRO A 170 5.54 -7.73 -7.44
N CYS A 171 4.25 -7.37 -7.39
CA CYS A 171 3.73 -6.18 -8.05
C CYS A 171 4.26 -4.92 -7.33
N TRP A 172 4.08 -4.83 -6.02
CA TRP A 172 4.54 -3.69 -5.21
C TRP A 172 6.03 -3.45 -5.31
N ALA A 173 6.84 -4.51 -5.34
CA ALA A 173 8.28 -4.41 -5.53
C ALA A 173 8.66 -3.71 -6.84
N LEU A 174 7.92 -3.96 -7.94
CA LEU A 174 8.13 -3.29 -9.22
C LEU A 174 7.68 -1.83 -9.17
N LEU A 175 6.58 -1.55 -8.47
CA LEU A 175 5.99 -0.22 -8.35
C LEU A 175 6.76 0.75 -7.44
N ARG A 176 7.85 0.30 -6.80
CA ARG A 176 8.76 1.16 -6.03
C ARG A 176 9.53 2.15 -6.91
N ASP A 177 9.72 1.85 -8.20
CA ASP A 177 10.35 2.78 -9.12
C ASP A 177 9.45 4.01 -9.32
N ALA A 178 10.03 5.21 -9.21
CA ALA A 178 9.33 6.49 -9.34
C ALA A 178 8.56 6.63 -10.66
N LYS A 179 9.02 5.94 -11.72
CA LYS A 179 8.32 5.85 -13.00
C LYS A 179 6.88 5.33 -12.86
N TRP A 180 6.63 4.44 -11.90
CA TRP A 180 5.32 3.82 -11.69
C TRP A 180 4.50 4.50 -10.59
N ALA A 181 4.89 5.69 -10.11
CA ALA A 181 4.23 6.36 -8.99
C ALA A 181 2.71 6.58 -9.18
N ASN A 182 2.26 6.81 -10.41
CA ASN A 182 0.82 6.90 -10.70
C ASN A 182 0.10 5.55 -10.53
N VAL A 183 0.73 4.47 -11.00
CA VAL A 183 0.19 3.10 -10.89
C VAL A 183 0.12 2.66 -9.44
N ASP A 184 1.19 2.93 -8.67
CA ASP A 184 1.27 2.70 -7.23
C ASP A 184 0.12 3.37 -6.47
N ARG A 185 -0.08 4.68 -6.69
CA ARG A 185 -1.18 5.44 -6.08
C ARG A 185 -2.55 4.86 -6.44
N GLU A 186 -2.77 4.55 -7.72
CA GLU A 186 -4.07 4.09 -8.21
C GLU A 186 -4.43 2.69 -7.68
N LEU A 187 -3.47 1.78 -7.50
CA LEU A 187 -3.72 0.49 -6.84
C LEU A 187 -4.03 0.64 -5.35
N LYS A 188 -3.31 1.52 -4.65
CA LYS A 188 -3.59 1.78 -3.23
C LYS A 188 -4.99 2.35 -3.03
N GLU A 189 -5.41 3.28 -3.89
CA GLU A 189 -6.78 3.80 -3.93
C GLU A 189 -7.79 2.68 -4.18
N ALA A 190 -7.51 1.76 -5.10
CA ALA A 190 -8.38 0.63 -5.38
C ALA A 190 -8.60 -0.27 -4.15
N ILE A 191 -7.53 -0.58 -3.42
CA ILE A 191 -7.61 -1.40 -2.19
C ILE A 191 -8.34 -0.64 -1.08
N GLU A 192 -8.00 0.62 -0.84
CA GLU A 192 -8.65 1.45 0.18
C GLU A 192 -10.16 1.56 -0.07
N HIS A 193 -10.55 1.73 -1.34
CA HIS A 193 -11.95 1.76 -1.73
C HIS A 193 -12.64 0.41 -1.55
N ALA A 194 -11.95 -0.71 -1.85
CA ALA A 194 -12.50 -2.05 -1.63
C ALA A 194 -12.72 -2.32 -0.14
N ASP A 195 -11.74 -1.97 0.70
CA ASP A 195 -11.80 -2.10 2.16
C ASP A 195 -12.95 -1.27 2.75
N GLY A 196 -13.15 -0.06 2.23
CA GLY A 196 -14.26 0.83 2.56
C GLY A 196 -15.60 0.47 1.89
N GLN A 197 -15.68 -0.67 1.18
CA GLN A 197 -16.86 -1.14 0.45
C GLN A 197 -17.43 -0.12 -0.55
N ARG A 198 -16.55 0.69 -1.15
CA ARG A 198 -16.91 1.69 -2.15
C ARG A 198 -17.03 1.06 -3.54
N GLN A 199 -18.04 1.47 -4.28
CA GLN A 199 -18.39 0.89 -5.59
C GLN A 199 -17.38 1.19 -6.71
N ASP A 200 -16.49 2.17 -6.51
CA ASP A 200 -15.50 2.64 -7.48
C ASP A 200 -14.12 1.98 -7.33
N ALA A 201 -13.93 1.03 -6.40
CA ALA A 201 -12.65 0.33 -6.19
C ALA A 201 -12.06 -0.27 -7.49
N VAL A 202 -12.90 -0.96 -8.27
CA VAL A 202 -12.51 -1.58 -9.54
C VAL A 202 -12.13 -0.56 -10.60
N PHE A 203 -12.73 0.63 -10.57
CA PHE A 203 -12.35 1.71 -11.47
C PHE A 203 -10.90 2.15 -11.23
N HIS A 204 -10.48 2.28 -9.97
CA HIS A 204 -9.09 2.63 -9.62
C HIS A 204 -8.09 1.52 -10.00
N ALA A 205 -8.45 0.25 -9.83
CA ALA A 205 -7.60 -0.88 -10.24
C ALA A 205 -7.37 -0.90 -11.76
N ALA A 206 -8.45 -0.72 -12.53
CA ALA A 206 -8.37 -0.65 -13.97
C ALA A 206 -7.63 0.60 -14.46
N LYS A 207 -7.74 1.72 -13.74
CA LYS A 207 -6.97 2.94 -13.99
C LYS A 207 -5.46 2.68 -13.84
N ALA A 208 -5.05 1.98 -12.78
CA ALA A 208 -3.65 1.59 -12.58
C ALA A 208 -3.12 0.70 -13.73
N LEU A 209 -3.94 -0.25 -14.20
CA LEU A 209 -3.59 -1.09 -15.34
C LEU A 209 -3.49 -0.28 -16.64
N GLU A 210 -4.41 0.66 -16.88
CA GLU A 210 -4.35 1.57 -18.04
C GLU A 210 -3.10 2.46 -17.98
N SER A 211 -2.79 3.03 -16.82
CA SER A 211 -1.58 3.82 -16.59
C SER A 211 -0.31 3.01 -16.89
N THR A 212 -0.28 1.74 -16.49
CA THR A 212 0.85 0.84 -16.79
C THR A 212 1.03 0.66 -18.29
N ILE A 213 -0.05 0.36 -19.02
CA ILE A 213 0.00 0.16 -20.48
C ILE A 213 0.46 1.44 -21.19
N LYS A 214 -0.03 2.61 -20.76
CA LYS A 214 0.36 3.91 -21.32
C LYS A 214 1.84 4.20 -21.13
N ILE A 215 2.35 4.04 -19.91
CA ILE A 215 3.77 4.26 -19.61
C ILE A 215 4.65 3.36 -20.50
N ILE A 216 4.32 2.08 -20.63
CA ILE A 216 5.07 1.15 -21.51
C ILE A 216 5.03 1.60 -22.97
N SER A 217 3.85 1.99 -23.47
CA SER A 217 3.68 2.50 -24.84
C SER A 217 4.53 3.75 -25.08
N ASP A 218 4.58 4.66 -24.10
CA ASP A 218 5.36 5.89 -24.18
C ASP A 218 6.87 5.61 -24.15
N ASP A 219 7.36 4.75 -23.25
CA ASP A 219 8.79 4.39 -23.16
C ASP A 219 9.32 3.74 -24.44
N LYS A 220 8.48 2.94 -25.09
CA LYS A 220 8.84 2.24 -26.33
C LYS A 220 8.59 3.11 -27.58
N GLY A 221 8.04 4.31 -27.42
CA GLY A 221 7.75 5.23 -28.53
C GLY A 221 6.61 4.76 -29.43
N TRP A 222 5.68 3.96 -28.91
CA TRP A 222 4.55 3.41 -29.67
C TRP A 222 3.30 4.29 -29.65
N SER A 223 3.23 5.22 -28.71
CA SER A 223 2.13 6.18 -28.61
C SER A 223 2.15 7.17 -29.76
N THR A 224 0.99 7.39 -30.39
CA THR A 224 0.81 8.25 -31.57
C THR A 224 0.12 9.58 -31.27
N GLY A 225 -0.40 9.74 -30.04
CA GLY A 225 -1.19 10.89 -29.62
C GLY A 225 -2.64 10.88 -30.16
N ARG A 226 -3.05 9.81 -30.83
CA ARG A 226 -4.40 9.65 -31.41
C ARG A 226 -5.23 8.59 -30.68
N GLU A 227 -4.66 7.97 -29.65
CA GLU A 227 -5.31 6.96 -28.82
C GLU A 227 -6.47 7.58 -28.03
N ARG A 228 -7.66 6.97 -28.14
CA ARG A 228 -8.90 7.47 -27.51
C ARG A 228 -9.25 6.77 -26.21
N GLY A 229 -8.48 5.75 -25.81
CA GLY A 229 -8.66 4.99 -24.58
C GLY A 229 -7.81 3.73 -24.55
N ALA A 230 -7.92 2.96 -23.45
CA ALA A 230 -7.13 1.76 -23.18
C ALA A 230 -7.03 0.79 -24.37
N ALA A 231 -8.12 0.56 -25.10
CA ALA A 231 -8.13 -0.35 -26.26
C ALA A 231 -7.09 0.02 -27.34
N ASN A 232 -6.91 1.32 -27.62
CA ASN A 232 -5.93 1.76 -28.62
C ASN A 232 -4.49 1.59 -28.13
N TYR A 233 -4.23 1.81 -26.84
CA TYR A 233 -2.92 1.51 -26.27
C TYR A 233 -2.63 0.00 -26.28
N ILE A 234 -3.65 -0.84 -26.05
CA ILE A 234 -3.50 -2.30 -26.18
C ILE A 234 -3.20 -2.69 -27.64
N ASP A 235 -3.81 -2.03 -28.62
CA ASP A 235 -3.49 -2.24 -30.04
C ASP A 235 -2.01 -1.96 -30.34
N ASN A 236 -1.45 -0.92 -29.72
CA ASN A 236 -0.02 -0.62 -29.84
C ASN A 236 0.86 -1.78 -29.31
N LEU A 237 0.51 -2.36 -28.16
CA LEU A 237 1.23 -3.51 -27.58
C LEU A 237 1.09 -4.79 -28.42
N VAL A 238 -0.06 -4.99 -29.09
CA VAL A 238 -0.31 -6.16 -29.95
C VAL A 238 0.26 -5.98 -31.35
N SER A 239 0.60 -4.77 -31.78
CA SER A 239 1.04 -4.49 -33.15
C SER A 239 2.26 -5.33 -33.55
N HIS A 240 2.20 -5.94 -34.74
CA HIS A 240 3.35 -6.64 -35.32
C HIS A 240 4.53 -5.70 -35.57
N GLN A 241 4.22 -4.44 -35.92
CA GLN A 241 5.25 -3.42 -36.19
C GLN A 241 6.01 -3.04 -34.91
N ASN A 242 5.36 -3.17 -33.75
CA ASN A 242 5.92 -2.90 -32.44
C ASN A 242 6.56 -4.14 -31.80
N GLY A 243 6.83 -5.19 -32.59
CA GLY A 243 7.52 -6.40 -32.12
C GLY A 243 6.64 -7.41 -31.38
N ARG A 244 5.32 -7.26 -31.42
CA ARG A 244 4.36 -8.20 -30.81
C ARG A 244 4.61 -8.40 -29.30
N PHE A 245 4.67 -7.30 -28.56
CA PHE A 245 4.87 -7.33 -27.11
C PHE A 245 3.80 -8.14 -26.38
N LEU A 246 2.56 -8.07 -26.87
CA LEU A 246 1.48 -9.00 -26.55
C LEU A 246 1.09 -9.81 -27.79
N VAL A 247 0.80 -11.09 -27.60
CA VAL A 247 0.16 -11.89 -28.65
C VAL A 247 -1.35 -11.59 -28.69
N PRO A 248 -2.05 -11.85 -29.82
CA PRO A 248 -3.44 -11.39 -30.00
C PRO A 248 -4.40 -11.79 -28.86
N TRP A 249 -4.34 -13.03 -28.39
CA TRP A 249 -5.24 -13.50 -27.33
C TRP A 249 -5.03 -12.78 -25.98
N GLU A 250 -3.79 -12.35 -25.69
CA GLU A 250 -3.49 -11.56 -24.49
C GLU A 250 -4.13 -10.17 -24.61
N GLY A 251 -4.01 -9.56 -25.79
CA GLY A 251 -4.66 -8.29 -26.10
C GLY A 251 -6.18 -8.35 -26.01
N ASP A 252 -6.78 -9.43 -26.55
CA ASP A 252 -8.22 -9.64 -26.49
C ASP A 252 -8.72 -9.83 -25.04
N THR A 253 -7.97 -10.59 -24.23
CA THR A 253 -8.27 -10.78 -22.80
C THR A 253 -8.19 -9.44 -22.04
N LEU A 254 -7.16 -8.65 -22.30
CA LEU A 254 -6.97 -7.35 -21.66
C LEU A 254 -8.07 -6.36 -22.06
N LYS A 255 -8.45 -6.32 -23.35
CA LYS A 255 -9.59 -5.52 -23.83
C LYS A 255 -10.90 -5.97 -23.17
N ALA A 256 -11.14 -7.27 -23.05
CA ALA A 256 -12.33 -7.81 -22.40
C ALA A 256 -12.44 -7.37 -20.94
N TYR A 257 -11.32 -7.33 -20.19
CA TYR A 257 -11.28 -6.76 -18.85
C TYR A 257 -11.76 -5.29 -18.84
N PHE A 258 -11.23 -4.44 -19.71
CA PHE A 258 -11.67 -3.04 -19.78
C PHE A 258 -13.15 -2.90 -20.18
N ILE A 259 -13.64 -3.72 -21.11
CA ILE A 259 -15.02 -3.66 -21.60
C ILE A 259 -16.01 -4.12 -20.52
N HIS A 260 -15.75 -5.25 -19.86
CA HIS A 260 -16.73 -5.89 -18.98
C HIS A 260 -16.56 -5.55 -17.51
N VAL A 261 -15.34 -5.20 -17.07
CA VAL A 261 -15.04 -4.92 -15.66
C VAL A 261 -14.93 -3.41 -15.43
N ARG A 262 -14.17 -2.68 -16.25
CA ARG A 262 -13.93 -1.24 -16.05
C ARG A 262 -15.08 -0.36 -16.53
N ASN A 263 -15.54 -0.52 -17.77
CA ASN A 263 -16.49 0.42 -18.37
C ASN A 263 -17.83 0.55 -17.61
N PRO A 264 -18.43 -0.51 -17.04
CA PRO A 264 -19.63 -0.36 -16.22
C PRO A 264 -19.43 0.61 -15.04
N HIS A 265 -18.24 0.65 -14.45
CA HIS A 265 -17.91 1.50 -13.30
C HIS A 265 -17.33 2.86 -13.70
N GLY A 266 -17.08 3.09 -15.00
CA GLY A 266 -16.49 4.33 -15.54
C GLY A 266 -17.49 5.28 -16.18
N HIS A 267 -18.77 4.90 -16.26
CA HIS A 267 -19.84 5.69 -16.88
C HIS A 267 -21.01 5.89 -15.91
N GLY A 268 -21.74 6.99 -16.07
CA GLY A 268 -22.93 7.25 -15.25
C GLY A 268 -24.04 6.23 -15.51
N ALA A 269 -24.71 5.77 -14.46
CA ALA A 269 -25.74 4.73 -14.54
C ALA A 269 -27.07 5.20 -15.18
N GLY A 270 -27.26 6.52 -15.34
CA GLY A 270 -28.51 7.08 -15.85
C GLY A 270 -29.69 6.67 -14.98
N SER A 271 -30.73 6.08 -15.58
CA SER A 271 -31.92 5.57 -14.87
C SER A 271 -31.77 4.15 -14.32
N GLN A 272 -30.63 3.50 -14.52
CA GLN A 272 -30.36 2.14 -14.02
C GLN A 272 -29.63 2.20 -12.67
N PRO A 273 -29.72 1.14 -11.83
CA PRO A 273 -28.88 1.06 -10.65
C PRO A 273 -27.40 1.01 -11.06
N PRO A 274 -26.49 1.59 -10.24
CA PRO A 274 -25.06 1.44 -10.49
C PRO A 274 -24.69 -0.04 -10.47
N PRO A 275 -23.78 -0.48 -11.36
CA PRO A 275 -23.27 -1.85 -11.32
C PRO A 275 -22.62 -2.08 -9.97
N ALA A 276 -22.99 -3.20 -9.34
CA ALA A 276 -22.45 -3.62 -8.05
C ALA A 276 -21.78 -4.97 -8.22
N LEU A 277 -20.49 -5.02 -7.87
CA LEU A 277 -19.75 -6.25 -7.74
C LEU A 277 -19.84 -6.74 -6.29
N THR A 278 -19.80 -8.06 -6.11
CA THR A 278 -19.57 -8.64 -4.78
C THR A 278 -18.16 -8.29 -4.30
N SER A 279 -17.89 -8.42 -3.00
CA SER A 279 -16.53 -8.26 -2.46
C SER A 279 -15.54 -9.20 -3.17
N HIS A 280 -15.92 -10.47 -3.36
CA HIS A 280 -15.11 -11.43 -4.10
C HIS A 280 -14.83 -11.00 -5.56
N GLN A 281 -15.82 -10.43 -6.26
CA GLN A 281 -15.61 -9.93 -7.63
C GLN A 281 -14.73 -8.68 -7.66
N THR A 282 -14.87 -7.80 -6.68
CA THR A 282 -14.02 -6.61 -6.51
C THR A 282 -12.57 -7.04 -6.26
N ASP A 283 -12.40 -8.02 -5.38
CA ASP A 283 -11.09 -8.56 -5.05
C ASP A 283 -10.43 -9.22 -6.26
N TRP A 284 -11.15 -10.12 -6.93
CA TRP A 284 -10.68 -10.73 -8.17
C TRP A 284 -10.27 -9.69 -9.22
N ALA A 285 -11.03 -8.60 -9.36
CA ALA A 285 -10.74 -7.56 -10.34
C ALA A 285 -9.44 -6.82 -10.02
N ILE A 286 -9.19 -6.51 -8.73
CA ILE A 286 -7.94 -5.88 -8.26
C ILE A 286 -6.76 -6.83 -8.47
N GLU A 287 -6.87 -8.09 -8.05
CA GLU A 287 -5.82 -9.11 -8.22
C GLU A 287 -5.47 -9.35 -9.68
N THR A 288 -6.48 -9.39 -10.54
CA THR A 288 -6.29 -9.52 -11.99
C THR A 288 -5.53 -8.33 -12.55
N ALA A 289 -5.85 -7.10 -12.12
CA ALA A 289 -5.12 -5.91 -12.52
C ALA A 289 -3.66 -5.97 -12.04
N MET A 290 -3.41 -6.31 -10.77
CA MET A 290 -2.06 -6.45 -10.22
C MET A 290 -1.25 -7.52 -10.95
N ALA A 291 -1.86 -8.67 -11.29
CA ALA A 291 -1.22 -9.72 -12.04
C ALA A 291 -0.81 -9.26 -13.46
N TRP A 292 -1.69 -8.53 -14.15
CA TRP A 292 -1.37 -7.93 -15.45
C TRP A 292 -0.25 -6.89 -15.33
N ILE A 293 -0.35 -5.96 -14.39
CA ILE A 293 0.67 -4.93 -14.14
C ILE A 293 2.04 -5.57 -13.92
N LYS A 294 2.13 -6.53 -12.98
CA LYS A 294 3.35 -7.29 -12.71
C LYS A 294 3.93 -7.94 -13.98
N ASN A 295 3.09 -8.61 -14.77
CA ASN A 295 3.54 -9.33 -15.95
C ASN A 295 3.96 -8.39 -17.09
N LEU A 296 3.25 -7.28 -17.28
CA LEU A 296 3.58 -6.27 -18.29
C LEU A 296 4.92 -5.61 -17.96
N ILE A 297 5.11 -5.14 -16.73
CA ILE A 297 6.36 -4.48 -16.31
C ILE A 297 7.55 -5.45 -16.41
N ARG A 298 7.40 -6.73 -16.07
CA ARG A 298 8.49 -7.72 -16.19
C ARG A 298 8.96 -7.98 -17.62
N ARG A 299 8.16 -7.62 -18.63
CA ARG A 299 8.50 -7.80 -20.05
C ARG A 299 9.23 -6.59 -20.64
N THR A 300 9.27 -5.45 -19.94
CA THR A 300 9.82 -4.19 -20.48
C THR A 300 11.33 -4.17 -20.47
#